data_AF-W4M472-F1
#
_entry.id   AF-W4M472-F1
#
_cell.length_a   1.000
_cell.length_b   1.000
_cell.length_c   1.000
_cell.angle_alpha   90.00
_cell.angle_beta   90.00
_cell.angle_gamma   90.00
#
_symmetry.space_group_name_H-M   'P 1'
#
loop_
_entity.id
_entity.type
_entity.pdbx_description
1 polymer ?
#
loop_
_entity_poly.entity_id
_entity_poly.type
_entity_poly.pdbx_seq_one_letter_code
_entity_poly.pdbx_strand_id
1 'polypeptide(L)'
;LAKHPDLRRQAMIDLDDVTHTSKPVRVAAFSGREEAPLGIWGTIAEQLGKREQFKDYYSPLAAPGQSAWVELLRGEPLLILLDELPPYFENARSKPIGNSDLSVVTTAALSNLLVAVGKPGLANVCVVISDLKATYEEGSGRINRALENFANEIGRSAMMLEPVGLNTDEIYHILRKRLFAQLPGEADVEAVAQAYAQAVRDAKQMDITSASPEKFAQLIKASYPFHFAIRDLYARFRENPGFQQTRGLIRLMRVVVSRLFEDGGAADRLALIHAHDVDLNDRETKAQVTHINPTLDNAISHDIASHGQAVAEIMDARLGSTDAQDACKLLLVASLASVPDAVLGLSLSEVTSFLCTPGRDLSMLRKDILAELNTRAWYLHANRDGKLYFKNVQNLVAKLKTTAESYHRESSLKELQKFLGKAFAPSLKDCYQDVLVLPPIDEIEITPNRVSLIVCEPSLGGGLHADLLRFYEDLTYPNRILFLSGTHGSLESLL
;
A
#
# COMPACT_ATOMS: atom_id res chain seq x y z
N LEU A 1 21.68 -17.44 23.74
CA LEU A 1 22.92 -16.63 23.61
C LEU A 1 23.40 -16.04 24.94
N ALA A 2 22.55 -15.42 25.77
CA ALA A 2 22.97 -14.86 27.06
C ALA A 2 23.58 -15.91 28.04
N LYS A 3 22.94 -17.08 28.20
CA LYS A 3 23.45 -18.17 29.07
C LYS A 3 24.75 -18.83 28.58
N HIS A 4 25.05 -18.76 27.28
CA HIS A 4 26.09 -19.58 26.63
C HIS A 4 27.11 -18.68 25.92
N PRO A 5 28.24 -18.33 26.58
CA PRO A 5 29.28 -17.48 26.01
C PRO A 5 29.83 -17.99 24.67
N ASP A 6 29.98 -19.31 24.51
CA ASP A 6 30.56 -19.90 23.28
C ASP A 6 29.65 -19.70 22.06
N LEU A 7 28.35 -19.96 22.23
CA LEU A 7 27.34 -19.69 21.20
C LEU A 7 27.21 -18.19 20.91
N ARG A 8 27.41 -17.34 21.93
CA ARG A 8 27.39 -15.88 21.76
C ARG A 8 28.51 -15.41 20.86
N ARG A 9 29.74 -15.92 21.04
CA ARG A 9 30.87 -15.58 20.16
C ARG A 9 30.61 -16.00 18.72
N GLN A 10 30.05 -17.18 18.50
CA GLN A 10 29.74 -17.67 17.15
C GLN A 10 28.63 -16.85 16.46
N ALA A 11 27.59 -16.46 17.21
CA ALA A 11 26.44 -15.74 16.65
C ALA A 11 26.68 -14.23 16.47
N MET A 12 27.72 -13.68 17.10
CA MET A 12 28.01 -12.23 17.11
C MET A 12 29.38 -11.92 16.49
N ILE A 13 29.85 -12.75 15.55
CA ILE A 13 31.14 -12.60 14.87
C ILE A 13 31.29 -11.22 14.19
N ASP A 14 30.22 -10.66 13.64
CA ASP A 14 30.24 -9.39 12.89
C ASP A 14 30.03 -8.14 13.76
N LEU A 15 30.09 -8.27 15.09
CA LEU A 15 29.90 -7.16 16.04
C LEU A 15 31.25 -6.81 16.71
N ASP A 16 32.15 -6.24 15.90
CA ASP A 16 33.55 -5.93 16.24
C ASP A 16 33.74 -5.04 17.48
N ASP A 17 32.71 -4.29 17.90
CA ASP A 17 32.77 -3.29 18.98
C ASP A 17 32.10 -3.71 20.30
N VAL A 18 31.56 -4.93 20.38
CA VAL A 18 30.91 -5.37 21.63
C VAL A 18 31.95 -6.01 22.53
N THR A 19 32.24 -5.38 23.67
CA THR A 19 32.99 -6.03 24.76
C THR A 19 32.25 -7.30 25.19
N HIS A 20 32.67 -8.44 24.65
CA HIS A 20 32.04 -9.71 24.97
C HIS A 20 32.33 -10.04 26.42
N THR A 21 31.30 -10.03 27.26
CA THR A 21 31.44 -10.60 28.60
C THR A 21 31.73 -12.09 28.45
N SER A 22 32.94 -12.50 28.84
CA SER A 22 33.38 -13.91 28.81
C SER A 22 32.62 -14.78 29.81
N LYS A 23 31.89 -14.15 30.73
CA LYS A 23 31.13 -14.82 31.78
C LYS A 23 29.70 -15.18 31.32
N PRO A 24 29.16 -16.31 31.77
CA PRO A 24 27.74 -16.63 31.62
C PRO A 24 26.88 -15.54 32.26
N VAL A 25 25.75 -15.21 31.63
CA VAL A 25 24.73 -14.34 32.21
C VAL A 25 23.61 -15.24 32.71
N ARG A 26 23.21 -15.09 33.98
CA ARG A 26 22.04 -15.79 34.52
C ARG A 26 20.81 -15.27 33.77
N VAL A 27 19.85 -16.14 33.46
CA VAL A 27 18.63 -15.71 32.78
C VAL A 27 17.41 -16.30 33.47
N ALA A 28 16.50 -15.42 33.86
CA ALA A 28 15.15 -15.76 34.30
C ALA A 28 14.17 -15.29 33.22
N ALA A 29 13.19 -16.11 32.87
CA ALA A 29 12.19 -15.80 31.87
C ALA A 29 10.79 -16.11 32.41
N PHE A 30 9.82 -15.26 32.11
CA PHE A 30 8.42 -15.46 32.46
C PHE A 30 7.57 -15.18 31.23
N SER A 31 6.73 -16.14 30.84
CA SER A 31 5.69 -15.94 29.83
C SER A 31 4.35 -15.81 30.53
N GLY A 32 3.59 -14.76 30.22
CA GLY A 32 2.27 -14.56 30.81
C GLY A 32 1.19 -15.56 30.37
N ARG A 33 1.53 -16.52 29.49
CA ARG A 33 0.66 -17.67 29.18
C ARG A 33 0.87 -18.85 30.13
N GLU A 34 1.96 -18.87 30.89
CA GLU A 34 2.25 -19.95 31.85
C GLU A 34 1.52 -19.74 33.18
N GLU A 35 1.21 -20.84 33.85
CA GLU A 35 0.66 -20.78 35.20
C GLU A 35 1.72 -20.34 36.21
N ALA A 36 1.44 -19.27 36.95
CA ALA A 36 2.30 -18.75 38.01
C ALA A 36 1.62 -18.88 39.38
N PRO A 37 1.65 -20.07 40.02
CA PRO A 37 0.99 -20.27 41.33
C PRO A 37 1.58 -19.40 42.43
N LEU A 38 2.86 -19.03 42.31
CA LEU A 38 3.58 -18.14 43.24
C LEU A 38 3.70 -16.69 42.73
N GLY A 39 2.94 -16.34 41.69
CA GLY A 39 3.10 -15.09 40.96
C GLY A 39 4.43 -15.01 40.19
N ILE A 40 4.60 -13.91 39.45
CA ILE A 40 5.80 -13.66 38.62
C ILE A 40 7.09 -13.72 39.46
N TRP A 41 7.04 -13.20 40.70
CA TRP A 41 8.19 -13.16 41.60
C TRP A 41 8.64 -14.55 42.07
N GLY A 42 7.69 -15.45 42.30
CA GLY A 42 8.01 -16.84 42.64
C GLY A 42 8.68 -17.56 41.48
N THR A 43 8.18 -17.40 40.25
CA THR A 43 8.80 -18.00 39.05
C THR A 43 10.23 -17.49 38.83
N ILE A 44 10.45 -16.18 38.99
CA ILE A 44 11.81 -15.61 38.90
C ILE A 44 12.70 -16.15 40.02
N ALA A 45 12.23 -16.16 41.27
CA ALA A 45 13.01 -16.66 42.41
C ALA A 45 13.38 -18.15 42.26
N GLU A 46 12.46 -18.97 41.74
CA GLU A 46 12.68 -20.39 41.46
C GLU A 46 13.73 -20.60 40.38
N GLN A 47 13.65 -19.89 39.25
CA GLN A 47 14.64 -20.00 38.17
C GLN A 47 16.04 -19.51 38.59
N LEU A 48 16.11 -18.63 39.61
CA LEU A 48 17.37 -18.19 40.21
C LEU A 48 17.88 -19.11 41.33
N GLY A 49 17.15 -20.19 41.66
CA GLY A 49 17.50 -21.09 42.77
C GLY A 49 17.37 -20.44 44.16
N LYS A 50 16.61 -19.34 44.27
CA LYS A 50 16.44 -18.51 45.48
C LYS A 50 15.00 -18.49 45.98
N ARG A 51 14.21 -19.54 45.68
CA ARG A 51 12.78 -19.64 46.03
C ARG A 51 12.49 -19.30 47.50
N GLU A 52 13.33 -19.76 48.42
CA GLU A 52 13.15 -19.53 49.86
C GLU A 52 13.21 -18.06 50.29
N GLN A 53 13.89 -17.20 49.53
CA GLN A 53 14.04 -15.78 49.88
C GLN A 53 12.70 -15.03 49.83
N PHE A 54 11.74 -15.54 49.05
CA PHE A 54 10.41 -14.94 48.90
C PHE A 54 9.30 -15.75 49.56
N LYS A 55 9.63 -16.69 50.46
CA LYS A 55 8.65 -17.57 51.12
C LYS A 55 7.51 -16.81 51.81
N ASP A 56 7.82 -15.65 52.41
CA ASP A 56 6.86 -14.83 53.15
C ASP A 56 5.87 -14.09 52.21
N TYR A 57 6.14 -14.10 50.90
CA TYR A 57 5.31 -13.50 49.85
C TYR A 57 4.44 -14.50 49.10
N TYR A 58 4.46 -15.78 49.48
CA TYR A 58 3.72 -16.85 48.79
C TYR A 58 2.36 -17.18 49.41
N SER A 59 2.18 -16.92 50.72
CA SER A 59 0.95 -17.28 51.43
C SER A 59 0.61 -16.30 52.57
N PRO A 60 -0.29 -15.32 52.34
CA PRO A 60 -0.95 -15.03 51.06
C PRO A 60 0.04 -14.44 50.05
N LEU A 61 -0.33 -14.47 48.76
CA LEU A 61 0.46 -13.79 47.73
C LEU A 61 0.53 -12.29 48.04
N ALA A 62 1.76 -11.79 48.21
CA ALA A 62 2.02 -10.40 48.54
C ALA A 62 3.14 -9.87 47.65
N ALA A 63 3.09 -8.58 47.31
CA ALA A 63 4.07 -7.96 46.43
C ALA A 63 5.42 -7.84 47.16
N PRO A 64 6.52 -8.41 46.64
CA PRO A 64 7.84 -8.18 47.22
C PRO A 64 8.20 -6.70 47.15
N GLY A 65 8.78 -6.18 48.24
CA GLY A 65 9.28 -4.81 48.31
C GLY A 65 10.58 -4.63 47.51
N GLN A 66 10.98 -3.37 47.29
CA GLN A 66 12.22 -3.06 46.57
C GLN A 66 13.46 -3.70 47.20
N SER A 67 13.59 -3.68 48.54
CA SER A 67 14.74 -4.28 49.24
C SER A 67 14.80 -5.79 49.06
N ALA A 68 13.65 -6.46 49.01
CA ALA A 68 13.56 -7.90 48.75
C ALA A 68 14.04 -8.23 47.33
N TRP A 69 13.65 -7.41 46.34
CA TRP A 69 14.16 -7.53 44.98
C TRP A 69 15.67 -7.29 44.88
N VAL A 70 16.20 -6.27 45.56
CA VAL A 70 17.66 -6.02 45.59
C VAL A 70 18.41 -7.25 46.10
N GLU A 71 17.95 -7.85 47.19
CA GLU A 71 18.61 -9.02 47.77
C GLU A 71 18.48 -10.28 46.88
N LEU A 72 17.33 -10.46 46.22
CA LEU A 72 17.15 -11.56 45.27
C LEU A 72 18.08 -11.43 44.06
N LEU A 73 18.21 -10.22 43.50
CA LEU A 73 18.83 -10.01 42.19
C LEU A 73 20.34 -9.78 42.26
N ARG A 74 20.87 -9.30 43.39
CA ARG A 74 22.32 -9.02 43.57
C ARG A 74 23.18 -10.24 43.24
N GLY A 75 24.39 -9.97 42.75
CA GLY A 75 25.40 -10.98 42.44
C GLY A 75 25.85 -10.89 40.99
N GLU A 76 25.90 -12.04 40.31
CA GLU A 76 26.35 -12.16 38.92
C GLU A 76 25.37 -11.50 37.92
N PRO A 77 25.84 -11.10 36.72
CA PRO A 77 24.99 -10.51 35.69
C PRO A 77 23.73 -11.33 35.42
N LEU A 78 22.60 -10.64 35.31
CA LEU A 78 21.28 -11.26 35.19
C LEU A 78 20.47 -10.57 34.09
N LEU A 79 19.86 -11.37 33.24
CA LEU A 79 18.84 -10.97 32.29
C LEU A 79 17.49 -11.52 32.73
N ILE A 80 16.50 -10.66 32.89
CA ILE A 80 15.12 -11.03 33.17
C ILE A 80 14.29 -10.75 31.91
N LEU A 81 13.60 -11.75 31.40
CA LEU A 81 12.71 -11.64 30.24
C LEU A 81 11.27 -11.77 30.72
N LEU A 82 10.44 -10.75 30.50
CA LEU A 82 9.01 -10.76 30.79
C LEU A 82 8.26 -10.66 29.48
N ASP A 83 7.62 -11.75 29.06
CA ASP A 83 6.96 -11.85 27.77
C ASP A 83 5.44 -12.04 27.95
N GLU A 84 4.67 -11.46 27.03
CA GLU A 84 3.20 -11.58 26.97
C GLU A 84 2.49 -11.36 28.32
N LEU A 85 2.79 -10.26 29.00
CA LEU A 85 2.16 -9.93 30.29
C LEU A 85 0.63 -9.69 30.25
N PRO A 86 0.01 -9.15 29.17
CA PRO A 86 -1.43 -8.84 29.22
C PRO A 86 -2.35 -10.04 29.50
N PRO A 87 -2.19 -11.21 28.84
CA PRO A 87 -2.93 -12.43 29.20
C PRO A 87 -2.81 -12.82 30.68
N TYR A 88 -1.62 -12.67 31.28
CA TYR A 88 -1.42 -12.96 32.69
C TYR A 88 -2.19 -11.99 33.59
N PHE A 89 -2.18 -10.70 33.27
CA PHE A 89 -2.92 -9.70 34.03
C PHE A 89 -4.43 -9.95 34.02
N GLU A 90 -5.00 -10.37 32.89
CA GLU A 90 -6.42 -10.76 32.81
C GLU A 90 -6.72 -11.97 33.71
N ASN A 91 -5.91 -13.03 33.62
CA ASN A 91 -6.06 -14.20 34.49
C ASN A 91 -5.84 -13.88 35.98
N ALA A 92 -4.98 -12.92 36.30
CA ALA A 92 -4.72 -12.51 37.68
C ALA A 92 -5.92 -11.77 38.30
N ARG A 93 -6.79 -11.13 37.51
CA ARG A 93 -8.00 -10.45 38.02
C ARG A 93 -9.01 -11.42 38.62
N SER A 94 -9.07 -12.65 38.12
CA SER A 94 -10.01 -13.66 38.63
C SER A 94 -9.57 -14.27 39.97
N LYS A 95 -8.40 -13.89 40.50
CA LYS A 95 -7.84 -14.42 41.75
C LYS A 95 -7.91 -13.35 42.86
N PRO A 96 -8.88 -13.44 43.79
CA PRO A 96 -9.04 -12.45 44.86
C PRO A 96 -7.90 -12.56 45.89
N ILE A 97 -7.38 -11.41 46.33
CA ILE A 97 -6.37 -11.28 47.39
C ILE A 97 -6.81 -10.17 48.35
N GLY A 98 -7.32 -10.56 49.53
CA GLY A 98 -7.88 -9.63 50.51
C GLY A 98 -9.02 -8.80 49.90
N ASN A 99 -8.90 -7.47 49.97
CA ASN A 99 -9.86 -6.51 49.39
C ASN A 99 -9.54 -6.15 47.91
N SER A 100 -8.64 -6.88 47.27
CA SER A 100 -8.16 -6.63 45.91
C SER A 100 -8.02 -7.95 45.13
N ASP A 101 -7.22 -7.96 44.06
CA ASP A 101 -6.96 -9.12 43.23
C ASP A 101 -5.44 -9.26 42.95
N LEU A 102 -5.03 -10.42 42.46
CA LEU A 102 -3.62 -10.72 42.15
C LEU A 102 -3.05 -9.77 41.08
N SER A 103 -3.88 -9.19 40.22
CA SER A 103 -3.42 -8.25 39.20
C SER A 103 -2.90 -6.95 39.84
N VAL A 104 -3.55 -6.46 40.91
CA VAL A 104 -3.07 -5.30 41.69
C VAL A 104 -1.74 -5.61 42.39
N VAL A 105 -1.66 -6.78 43.03
CA VAL A 105 -0.43 -7.24 43.71
C VAL A 105 0.72 -7.40 42.72
N THR A 106 0.45 -7.93 41.54
CA THR A 106 1.43 -8.10 40.45
C THR A 106 1.94 -6.75 39.96
N THR A 107 1.04 -5.77 39.74
CA THR A 107 1.44 -4.40 39.36
C THR A 107 2.41 -3.82 40.39
N ALA A 108 2.10 -3.93 41.68
CA ALA A 108 2.99 -3.45 42.74
C ALA A 108 4.34 -4.18 42.76
N ALA A 109 4.34 -5.51 42.58
CA ALA A 109 5.55 -6.32 42.53
C ALA A 109 6.47 -5.93 41.35
N LEU A 110 5.89 -5.71 40.16
CA LEU A 110 6.63 -5.29 38.96
C LEU A 110 7.17 -3.87 39.10
N SER A 111 6.38 -2.92 39.63
CA SER A 111 6.87 -1.58 39.93
C SER A 111 8.07 -1.63 40.88
N ASN A 112 7.97 -2.40 41.97
CA ASN A 112 9.07 -2.57 42.92
C ASN A 112 10.31 -3.23 42.29
N LEU A 113 10.12 -4.19 41.38
CA LEU A 113 11.19 -4.84 40.62
C LEU A 113 11.94 -3.81 39.75
N LEU A 114 11.20 -3.06 38.93
CA LEU A 114 11.79 -2.10 38.00
C LEU A 114 12.60 -1.05 38.77
N VAL A 115 12.02 -0.48 39.83
CA VAL A 115 12.70 0.50 40.69
C VAL A 115 13.93 -0.10 41.38
N ALA A 116 13.87 -1.36 41.82
CA ALA A 116 15.03 -2.04 42.39
C ALA A 116 16.18 -2.14 41.37
N VAL A 117 15.88 -2.54 40.12
CA VAL A 117 16.86 -2.67 39.04
C VAL A 117 17.52 -1.33 38.68
N GLY A 118 16.81 -0.21 38.87
CA GLY A 118 17.39 1.13 38.71
C GLY A 118 18.41 1.53 39.77
N LYS A 119 18.59 0.76 40.86
CA LYS A 119 19.54 1.10 41.93
C LYS A 119 20.98 0.74 41.53
N PRO A 120 21.98 1.53 41.98
CA PRO A 120 23.40 1.28 41.65
C PRO A 120 23.90 -0.14 41.96
N GLY A 121 23.34 -0.78 42.98
CA GLY A 121 23.69 -2.15 43.38
C GLY A 121 23.27 -3.24 42.40
N LEU A 122 22.45 -2.94 41.39
CA LEU A 122 21.96 -3.86 40.37
C LEU A 122 22.33 -3.43 38.94
N ALA A 123 23.40 -2.65 38.76
CA ALA A 123 23.84 -2.15 37.45
C ALA A 123 24.15 -3.24 36.40
N ASN A 124 24.28 -4.49 36.82
CA ASN A 124 24.51 -5.66 35.97
C ASN A 124 23.23 -6.51 35.73
N VAL A 125 22.06 -5.98 36.10
CA VAL A 125 20.77 -6.61 35.86
C VAL A 125 20.04 -5.89 34.73
N CYS A 126 19.58 -6.62 33.73
CA CYS A 126 18.79 -6.11 32.62
C CYS A 126 17.40 -6.76 32.65
N VAL A 127 16.34 -5.95 32.58
CA VAL A 127 14.96 -6.42 32.42
C VAL A 127 14.49 -6.04 31.03
N VAL A 128 14.04 -7.05 30.27
CA VAL A 128 13.43 -6.86 28.96
C VAL A 128 11.96 -7.25 29.08
N ILE A 129 11.08 -6.32 28.74
CA ILE A 129 9.64 -6.55 28.69
C ILE A 129 9.21 -6.50 27.23
N SER A 130 8.68 -7.60 26.71
CA SER A 130 8.06 -7.65 25.39
C SER A 130 6.55 -7.62 25.53
N ASP A 131 5.92 -6.62 24.91
CA ASP A 131 4.46 -6.54 24.81
C ASP A 131 4.03 -6.31 23.36
N LEU A 132 3.01 -7.06 22.95
CA LEU A 132 2.33 -6.89 21.67
C LEU A 132 1.30 -5.76 21.86
N LYS A 133 1.68 -4.53 21.49
CA LYS A 133 0.85 -3.32 21.55
C LYS A 133 -0.56 -3.42 20.93
N ALA A 134 -0.92 -4.52 20.26
CA ALA A 134 -2.04 -4.56 19.31
C ALA A 134 -3.23 -5.47 19.69
N THR A 135 -3.27 -6.13 20.85
CA THR A 135 -4.33 -7.16 21.08
C THR A 135 -5.08 -7.09 22.41
N TYR A 136 -4.61 -6.35 23.43
CA TYR A 136 -5.25 -6.31 24.75
C TYR A 136 -5.30 -4.89 25.34
N GLU A 137 -6.40 -4.18 25.11
CA GLU A 137 -6.57 -2.76 25.51
C GLU A 137 -6.61 -2.55 27.02
N GLU A 138 -7.20 -3.46 27.81
CA GLU A 138 -7.32 -3.28 29.28
C GLU A 138 -6.05 -3.70 30.05
N GLY A 139 -5.47 -4.86 29.72
CA GLY A 139 -4.24 -5.36 30.35
C GLY A 139 -3.00 -4.51 30.09
N SER A 140 -2.87 -3.94 28.88
CA SER A 140 -1.78 -3.03 28.51
C SER A 140 -1.81 -1.72 29.31
N GLY A 141 -3.00 -1.22 29.68
CA GLY A 141 -3.15 -0.01 30.48
C GLY A 141 -2.48 -0.08 31.85
N ARG A 142 -2.48 -1.26 32.52
CA ARG A 142 -1.82 -1.42 33.82
C ARG A 142 -0.29 -1.54 33.70
N ILE A 143 0.18 -2.21 32.65
CA ILE A 143 1.62 -2.30 32.34
C ILE A 143 2.15 -0.89 32.03
N ASN A 144 1.43 -0.13 31.21
CA ASN A 144 1.76 1.26 30.90
C ASN A 144 1.81 2.12 32.17
N ARG A 145 0.84 2.00 33.09
CA ARG A 145 0.90 2.70 34.39
C ARG A 145 2.12 2.31 35.23
N ALA A 146 2.48 1.02 35.27
CA ALA A 146 3.68 0.59 36.00
C ALA A 146 4.97 1.15 35.37
N LEU A 147 5.04 1.18 34.03
CA LEU A 147 6.15 1.76 33.27
C LEU A 147 6.20 3.30 33.41
N GLU A 148 5.06 3.98 33.42
CA GLU A 148 4.95 5.42 33.68
C GLU A 148 5.42 5.77 35.10
N ASN A 149 4.96 5.02 36.11
CA ASN A 149 5.41 5.19 37.49
C ASN A 149 6.93 4.99 37.59
N PHE A 150 7.47 3.96 36.95
CA PHE A 150 8.91 3.73 36.87
C PHE A 150 9.67 4.86 36.17
N ALA A 151 9.18 5.34 35.02
CA ALA A 151 9.77 6.46 34.29
C ALA A 151 9.77 7.75 35.14
N ASN A 152 8.69 8.00 35.89
CA ASN A 152 8.57 9.12 36.80
C ASN A 152 9.54 9.01 38.00
N GLU A 153 9.74 7.81 38.54
CA GLU A 153 10.65 7.57 39.68
C GLU A 153 12.14 7.64 39.30
N ILE A 154 12.51 7.23 38.09
CA ILE A 154 13.91 7.29 37.60
C ILE A 154 14.30 8.68 37.07
N GLY A 155 13.33 9.50 36.66
CA GLY A 155 13.61 10.80 36.05
C GLY A 155 14.50 10.68 34.80
N ARG A 156 15.20 11.77 34.45
CA ARG A 156 15.96 12.03 33.20
C ARG A 156 17.03 10.98 32.78
N SER A 157 17.19 9.87 33.50
CA SER A 157 18.14 8.78 33.18
C SER A 157 17.55 7.70 32.27
N ALA A 158 16.26 7.75 31.93
CA ALA A 158 15.67 6.87 30.93
C ALA A 158 16.15 7.27 29.52
N MET A 159 17.07 6.49 28.94
CA MET A 159 17.42 6.62 27.52
C MET A 159 16.32 5.94 26.70
N MET A 160 15.47 6.74 26.04
CA MET A 160 14.53 6.22 25.06
C MET A 160 15.30 5.80 23.81
N LEU A 161 15.43 4.48 23.60
CA LEU A 161 16.00 3.92 22.38
C LEU A 161 14.88 3.77 21.36
N GLU A 162 14.83 4.65 20.36
CA GLU A 162 13.94 4.46 19.21
C GLU A 162 14.53 3.36 18.31
N PRO A 163 13.77 2.29 17.97
CA PRO A 163 14.35 1.09 17.35
C PRO A 163 15.03 1.30 15.99
N VAL A 164 14.68 2.34 15.23
CA VAL A 164 15.36 2.82 14.01
C VAL A 164 14.81 4.23 13.77
N GLY A 165 15.65 5.20 13.45
CA GLY A 165 15.20 6.49 12.96
C GLY A 165 14.68 6.33 11.52
N LEU A 166 13.47 5.80 11.31
CA LEU A 166 12.97 5.47 9.97
C LEU A 166 12.77 6.67 9.03
N ASN A 167 12.95 7.89 9.55
CA ASN A 167 12.98 9.13 8.78
C ASN A 167 14.41 9.57 8.39
N THR A 168 15.43 8.77 8.74
CA THR A 168 16.84 9.02 8.41
C THR A 168 17.32 8.08 7.31
N ASP A 169 18.55 8.27 6.85
CA ASP A 169 19.18 7.44 5.82
C ASP A 169 19.52 6.01 6.31
N GLU A 170 19.22 5.68 7.57
CA GLU A 170 19.33 4.33 8.15
C GLU A 170 18.57 3.28 7.34
N ILE A 171 17.46 3.67 6.71
CA ILE A 171 16.66 2.76 5.88
C ILE A 171 17.48 2.16 4.74
N TYR A 172 18.33 2.96 4.09
CA TYR A 172 19.18 2.50 3.00
C TYR A 172 20.28 1.57 3.51
N HIS A 173 20.83 1.86 4.69
CA HIS A 173 21.81 0.96 5.32
C HIS A 173 21.22 -0.41 5.66
N ILE A 174 19.99 -0.42 6.20
CA ILE A 174 19.26 -1.65 6.49
C ILE A 174 19.01 -2.45 5.21
N LEU A 175 18.51 -1.80 4.15
CA LEU A 175 18.25 -2.46 2.88
C LEU A 175 19.54 -2.99 2.24
N ARG A 176 20.63 -2.21 2.24
CA ARG A 176 21.95 -2.65 1.78
C ARG A 176 22.40 -3.93 2.47
N LYS A 177 22.43 -3.94 3.81
CA LYS A 177 22.85 -5.10 4.62
C LYS A 177 21.95 -6.32 4.46
N ARG A 178 20.66 -6.13 4.15
CA ARG A 178 19.67 -7.22 4.08
C ARG A 178 19.50 -7.80 2.68
N LEU A 179 19.71 -7.00 1.64
CA LEU A 179 19.41 -7.38 0.26
C LEU A 179 20.66 -7.69 -0.58
N PHE A 180 21.82 -7.15 -0.23
CA PHE A 180 23.04 -7.32 -1.01
C PHE A 180 24.16 -7.97 -0.19
N ALA A 181 24.82 -8.96 -0.77
CA ALA A 181 26.01 -9.57 -0.17
C ALA A 181 27.25 -8.66 -0.31
N GLN A 182 27.36 -7.97 -1.44
CA GLN A 182 28.46 -7.06 -1.76
C GLN A 182 27.93 -5.86 -2.53
N LEU A 183 28.55 -4.71 -2.31
CA LEU A 183 28.30 -3.46 -3.04
C LEU A 183 29.59 -3.03 -3.77
N PRO A 184 29.45 -2.26 -4.87
CA PRO A 184 30.60 -1.74 -5.60
C PRO A 184 31.37 -0.70 -4.76
N GLY A 185 32.56 -0.33 -5.24
CA GLY A 185 33.40 0.66 -4.57
C GLY A 185 32.84 2.08 -4.69
N GLU A 186 33.35 3.00 -3.86
CA GLU A 186 32.89 4.40 -3.86
C GLU A 186 33.06 5.09 -5.22
N ALA A 187 34.08 4.71 -6.01
CA ALA A 187 34.33 5.28 -7.33
C ALA A 187 33.20 4.96 -8.34
N ASP A 188 32.65 3.75 -8.29
CA ASP A 188 31.53 3.36 -9.16
C ASP A 188 30.25 4.10 -8.76
N VAL A 189 30.01 4.22 -7.46
CA VAL A 189 28.88 4.97 -6.91
C VAL A 189 28.98 6.46 -7.27
N GLU A 190 30.18 7.04 -7.22
CA GLU A 190 30.45 8.40 -7.65
C GLU A 190 30.11 8.61 -9.12
N ALA A 191 30.54 7.69 -9.99
CA ALA A 191 30.26 7.76 -11.42
C ALA A 191 28.76 7.74 -11.72
N VAL A 192 28.00 6.86 -11.05
CA VAL A 192 26.54 6.81 -11.16
C VAL A 192 25.90 8.13 -10.68
N ALA A 193 26.31 8.63 -9.52
CA ALA A 193 25.78 9.88 -8.98
C ALA A 193 26.04 11.08 -9.92
N GLN A 194 27.22 11.14 -10.55
CA GLN A 194 27.55 12.17 -11.52
C GLN A 194 26.75 12.05 -12.82
N ALA A 195 26.51 10.83 -13.31
CA ALA A 195 25.69 10.60 -14.49
C ALA A 195 24.24 11.10 -14.28
N TYR A 196 23.66 10.83 -13.11
CA TYR A 196 22.34 11.36 -12.75
C TYR A 196 22.34 12.89 -12.56
N ALA A 197 23.38 13.45 -11.94
CA ALA A 197 23.50 14.91 -11.85
C ALA A 197 23.54 15.54 -13.24
N GLN A 198 24.22 14.92 -14.20
CA GLN A 198 24.22 15.41 -15.58
C GLN A 198 22.83 15.32 -16.21
N ALA A 199 22.12 14.20 -16.07
CA ALA A 199 20.75 14.07 -16.56
C ALA A 199 19.80 15.15 -15.99
N VAL A 200 19.95 15.47 -14.70
CA VAL A 200 19.18 16.55 -14.05
C VAL A 200 19.59 17.93 -14.55
N ARG A 201 20.88 18.18 -14.83
CA ARG A 201 21.33 19.44 -15.46
C ARG A 201 20.70 19.62 -16.82
N ASP A 202 20.71 18.59 -17.65
CA ASP A 202 20.17 18.64 -19.01
C ASP A 202 18.65 18.90 -18.97
N ALA A 203 17.93 18.18 -18.10
CA ALA A 203 16.50 18.40 -17.88
C ALA A 203 16.20 19.81 -17.34
N LYS A 204 17.06 20.36 -16.47
CA LYS A 204 16.90 21.72 -15.97
C LYS A 204 17.14 22.78 -17.04
N GLN A 205 18.11 22.57 -17.94
CA GLN A 205 18.35 23.46 -19.09
C GLN A 205 17.17 23.50 -20.07
N MET A 206 16.38 22.43 -20.12
CA MET A 206 15.15 22.34 -20.92
C MET A 206 13.89 22.83 -20.17
N ASP A 207 14.03 23.45 -18.99
CA ASP A 207 12.92 23.88 -18.12
C ASP A 207 11.94 22.75 -17.73
N ILE A 208 12.43 21.50 -17.70
CA ILE A 208 11.64 20.30 -17.38
C ILE A 208 11.57 20.07 -15.86
N THR A 209 12.65 20.38 -15.12
CA THR A 209 12.74 20.20 -13.66
C THR A 209 13.43 21.37 -12.98
N SER A 210 13.07 21.63 -11.72
CA SER A 210 13.73 22.60 -10.84
C SER A 210 14.72 21.98 -9.85
N ALA A 211 14.95 20.66 -9.93
CA ALA A 211 15.86 19.95 -9.04
C ALA A 211 17.30 20.49 -9.10
N SER A 212 18.04 20.37 -7.99
CA SER A 212 19.48 20.70 -7.94
C SER A 212 20.29 19.46 -8.31
N PRO A 213 21.12 19.50 -9.37
CA PRO A 213 22.01 18.42 -9.75
C PRO A 213 22.95 17.98 -8.62
N GLU A 214 23.51 18.94 -7.89
CA GLU A 214 24.47 18.71 -6.81
C GLU A 214 23.81 17.99 -5.64
N LYS A 215 22.61 18.44 -5.25
CA LYS A 215 21.80 17.77 -4.23
C LYS A 215 21.38 16.36 -4.67
N PHE A 216 21.06 16.18 -5.95
CA PHE A 216 20.69 14.88 -6.51
C PHE A 216 21.84 13.87 -6.41
N ALA A 217 23.06 14.27 -6.79
CA ALA A 217 24.25 13.44 -6.63
C ALA A 217 24.51 13.06 -5.16
N GLN A 218 24.39 14.01 -4.23
CA GLN A 218 24.58 13.74 -2.80
C GLN A 218 23.55 12.72 -2.28
N LEU A 219 22.28 12.87 -2.66
CA LEU A 219 21.22 11.95 -2.27
C LEU A 219 21.43 10.54 -2.85
N ILE A 220 21.91 10.43 -4.10
CA ILE A 220 22.24 9.14 -4.70
C ILE A 220 23.37 8.46 -3.93
N LYS A 221 24.46 9.16 -3.62
CA LYS A 221 25.57 8.56 -2.86
C LYS A 221 25.11 8.01 -1.51
N ALA A 222 24.22 8.73 -0.83
CA ALA A 222 23.65 8.27 0.45
C ALA A 222 22.75 7.03 0.30
N SER A 223 21.98 6.95 -0.80
CA SER A 223 20.92 5.95 -1.00
C SER A 223 21.30 4.75 -1.88
N TYR A 224 22.42 4.82 -2.61
CA TYR A 224 22.86 3.77 -3.53
C TYR A 224 22.84 2.37 -2.88
N PRO A 225 22.30 1.34 -3.56
CA PRO A 225 21.86 1.28 -4.96
C PRO A 225 20.40 1.68 -5.19
N PHE A 226 19.74 2.31 -4.23
CA PHE A 226 18.34 2.70 -4.32
C PHE A 226 18.19 4.16 -4.75
N HIS A 227 17.11 4.49 -5.45
CA HIS A 227 16.73 5.86 -5.70
C HIS A 227 16.21 6.52 -4.41
N PHE A 228 16.66 7.75 -4.12
CA PHE A 228 16.40 8.42 -2.84
C PHE A 228 14.91 8.71 -2.56
N ALA A 229 14.05 8.68 -3.59
CA ALA A 229 12.61 8.86 -3.42
C ALA A 229 11.95 7.72 -2.63
N ILE A 230 12.58 6.53 -2.56
CA ILE A 230 12.01 5.37 -1.86
C ILE A 230 11.74 5.68 -0.39
N ARG A 231 12.67 6.37 0.30
CA ARG A 231 12.48 6.78 1.70
C ARG A 231 11.24 7.66 1.86
N ASP A 232 11.11 8.71 1.05
CA ASP A 232 10.05 9.69 1.19
C ASP A 232 8.67 9.11 0.81
N LEU A 233 8.65 8.17 -0.14
CA LEU A 233 7.43 7.44 -0.51
C LEU A 233 7.02 6.42 0.55
N TYR A 234 7.99 5.66 1.06
CA TYR A 234 7.77 4.70 2.16
C TYR A 234 7.23 5.38 3.43
N ALA A 235 7.77 6.55 3.77
CA ALA A 235 7.33 7.32 4.93
C ALA A 235 5.82 7.66 4.92
N ARG A 236 5.17 7.64 3.75
CA ARG A 236 3.73 7.93 3.62
C ARG A 236 2.85 6.77 4.08
N PHE A 237 3.29 5.52 3.87
CA PHE A 237 2.48 4.33 4.16
C PHE A 237 3.04 3.44 5.29
N ARG A 238 4.17 3.83 5.92
CA ARG A 238 4.76 3.09 7.06
C ARG A 238 3.82 2.92 8.26
N GLU A 239 2.88 3.85 8.46
CA GLU A 239 1.90 3.81 9.56
C GLU A 239 0.57 3.17 9.13
N ASN A 240 0.48 2.57 7.95
CA ASN A 240 -0.73 1.87 7.52
C ASN A 240 -1.10 0.75 8.51
N PRO A 241 -2.38 0.60 8.88
CA PRO A 241 -2.82 -0.48 9.74
C PRO A 241 -2.44 -1.86 9.18
N GLY A 242 -1.81 -2.71 10.00
CA GLY A 242 -1.36 -4.04 9.62
C GLY A 242 -0.03 -4.08 8.84
N PHE A 243 0.51 -2.94 8.42
CA PHE A 243 1.79 -2.89 7.73
C PHE A 243 2.98 -2.95 8.71
N GLN A 244 3.89 -3.90 8.48
CA GLN A 244 4.97 -4.21 9.42
C GLN A 244 6.22 -3.31 9.26
N GLN A 245 6.04 -1.98 9.16
CA GLN A 245 7.11 -0.97 9.02
C GLN A 245 8.37 -1.50 8.28
N THR A 246 9.54 -1.51 8.93
CA THR A 246 10.83 -1.93 8.35
C THR A 246 10.79 -3.35 7.81
N ARG A 247 10.10 -4.28 8.48
CA ARG A 247 9.96 -5.68 8.03
C ARG A 247 9.11 -5.77 6.77
N GLY A 248 8.05 -4.96 6.69
CA GLY A 248 7.20 -4.83 5.51
C GLY A 248 7.99 -4.31 4.31
N LEU A 249 8.78 -3.25 4.50
CA LEU A 249 9.64 -2.72 3.44
C LEU A 249 10.69 -3.70 2.96
N ILE A 250 11.42 -4.36 3.88
CA ILE A 250 12.42 -5.36 3.51
C ILE A 250 11.78 -6.47 2.68
N ARG A 251 10.57 -6.92 3.05
CA ARG A 251 9.84 -7.95 2.28
C ARG A 251 9.49 -7.47 0.89
N LEU A 252 8.91 -6.27 0.75
CA LEU A 252 8.57 -5.69 -0.55
C LEU A 252 9.82 -5.54 -1.42
N MET A 253 10.86 -4.89 -0.90
CA MET A 253 12.09 -4.64 -1.65
C MET A 253 12.84 -5.93 -1.98
N ARG A 254 12.74 -6.97 -1.16
CA ARG A 254 13.31 -8.28 -1.48
C ARG A 254 12.66 -8.88 -2.73
N VAL A 255 11.34 -8.81 -2.84
CA VAL A 255 10.61 -9.31 -4.03
C VAL A 255 10.97 -8.46 -5.25
N VAL A 256 10.97 -7.12 -5.13
CA VAL A 256 11.35 -6.23 -6.23
C VAL A 256 12.76 -6.53 -6.71
N VAL A 257 13.75 -6.55 -5.80
CA VAL A 257 15.14 -6.80 -6.15
C VAL A 257 15.34 -8.21 -6.71
N SER A 258 14.69 -9.24 -6.18
CA SER A 258 14.81 -10.58 -6.75
C SER A 258 14.32 -10.64 -8.19
N ARG A 259 13.20 -9.98 -8.52
CA ARG A 259 12.68 -9.93 -9.89
C ARG A 259 13.58 -9.15 -10.84
N LEU A 260 14.21 -8.08 -10.36
CA LEU A 260 15.16 -7.32 -11.17
C LEU A 260 16.40 -8.14 -11.55
N PHE A 261 16.86 -9.01 -10.65
CA PHE A 261 18.07 -9.82 -10.81
C PHE A 261 17.82 -11.25 -11.33
N GLU A 262 16.57 -11.61 -11.64
CA GLU A 262 16.24 -12.88 -12.30
C GLU A 262 16.68 -12.89 -13.77
N ASP A 263 16.75 -14.08 -14.38
CA ASP A 263 17.11 -14.24 -15.78
C ASP A 263 16.13 -13.49 -16.69
N GLY A 264 16.64 -12.55 -17.50
CA GLY A 264 15.82 -11.67 -18.33
C GLY A 264 15.25 -10.45 -17.59
N GLY A 265 15.65 -10.25 -16.32
CA GLY A 265 15.32 -9.10 -15.50
C GLY A 265 15.92 -7.78 -16.00
N ALA A 266 15.75 -6.73 -15.19
CA ALA A 266 16.16 -5.38 -15.54
C ALA A 266 17.48 -4.92 -14.89
N ALA A 267 18.10 -5.74 -14.04
CA ALA A 267 19.27 -5.33 -13.27
C ALA A 267 20.42 -4.80 -14.15
N ASP A 268 20.70 -5.45 -15.29
CA ASP A 268 21.81 -5.07 -16.18
C ASP A 268 21.60 -3.72 -16.89
N ARG A 269 20.35 -3.24 -16.98
CA ARG A 269 19.99 -1.98 -17.64
C ARG A 269 19.72 -0.83 -16.68
N LEU A 270 19.62 -1.11 -15.38
CA LEU A 270 19.27 -0.12 -14.36
C LEU A 270 20.49 0.29 -13.54
N ALA A 271 20.74 1.60 -13.44
CA ALA A 271 21.79 2.14 -12.59
C ALA A 271 21.37 2.25 -11.11
N LEU A 272 20.06 2.36 -10.84
CA LEU A 272 19.47 2.42 -9.51
C LEU A 272 18.16 1.62 -9.47
N ILE A 273 17.79 1.16 -8.29
CA ILE A 273 16.47 0.59 -8.00
C ILE A 273 15.53 1.71 -7.60
N HIS A 274 14.53 1.98 -8.43
CA HIS A 274 13.51 3.01 -8.25
C HIS A 274 12.24 2.44 -7.62
N ALA A 275 11.41 3.34 -7.08
CA ALA A 275 10.10 2.96 -6.56
C ALA A 275 9.14 2.41 -7.65
N HIS A 276 9.36 2.78 -8.92
CA HIS A 276 8.56 2.31 -10.04
C HIS A 276 9.02 0.97 -10.64
N ASP A 277 10.13 0.40 -10.15
CA ASP A 277 10.64 -0.89 -10.62
C ASP A 277 9.82 -2.11 -10.15
N VAL A 278 8.67 -1.86 -9.52
CA VAL A 278 7.70 -2.90 -9.14
C VAL A 278 7.08 -3.53 -10.39
N ASP A 279 7.19 -4.86 -10.51
CA ASP A 279 6.47 -5.61 -11.54
C ASP A 279 5.07 -5.99 -11.04
N LEU A 280 4.05 -5.23 -11.42
CA LEU A 280 2.68 -5.48 -11.00
C LEU A 280 1.98 -6.59 -11.81
N ASN A 281 2.60 -7.09 -12.88
CA ASN A 281 2.14 -8.29 -13.58
C ASN A 281 2.60 -9.57 -12.88
N ASP A 282 3.66 -9.50 -12.07
CA ASP A 282 4.04 -10.59 -11.17
C ASP A 282 3.06 -10.72 -9.99
N ARG A 283 2.63 -11.96 -9.72
CA ARG A 283 1.63 -12.25 -8.68
C ARG A 283 2.16 -11.98 -7.28
N GLU A 284 3.43 -12.30 -7.01
CA GLU A 284 4.03 -12.12 -5.69
C GLU A 284 4.17 -10.64 -5.37
N THR A 285 4.67 -9.86 -6.33
CA THR A 285 4.82 -8.41 -6.24
C THR A 285 3.47 -7.73 -6.09
N LYS A 286 2.48 -8.06 -6.94
CA LYS A 286 1.11 -7.53 -6.82
C LYS A 286 0.53 -7.83 -5.44
N ALA A 287 0.70 -9.06 -4.92
CA ALA A 287 0.22 -9.42 -3.59
C ALA A 287 0.86 -8.57 -2.46
N GLN A 288 2.17 -8.27 -2.55
CA GLN A 288 2.82 -7.38 -1.58
C GLN A 288 2.23 -5.96 -1.61
N VAL A 289 2.03 -5.41 -2.82
CA VAL A 289 1.49 -4.06 -2.98
C VAL A 289 0.02 -3.99 -2.54
N THR A 290 -0.82 -4.95 -2.92
CA THR A 290 -2.23 -5.05 -2.50
C THR A 290 -2.35 -5.26 -0.99
N HIS A 291 -1.40 -5.94 -0.34
CA HIS A 291 -1.38 -6.08 1.12
C HIS A 291 -1.17 -4.74 1.84
N ILE A 292 -0.43 -3.80 1.24
CA ILE A 292 -0.21 -2.46 1.81
C ILE A 292 -1.49 -1.62 1.73
N ASN A 293 -2.18 -1.68 0.59
CA ASN A 293 -3.45 -1.00 0.39
C ASN A 293 -4.36 -1.77 -0.58
N PRO A 294 -5.31 -2.58 -0.07
CA PRO A 294 -6.16 -3.41 -0.92
C PRO A 294 -7.19 -2.60 -1.72
N THR A 295 -7.43 -1.34 -1.35
CA THR A 295 -8.45 -0.51 -2.01
C THR A 295 -8.05 -0.11 -3.43
N LEU A 296 -6.76 -0.19 -3.78
CA LEU A 296 -6.22 0.22 -5.07
C LEU A 296 -6.15 -0.92 -6.10
N ASP A 297 -6.64 -2.12 -5.80
CA ASP A 297 -6.55 -3.27 -6.72
C ASP A 297 -7.23 -3.03 -8.09
N ASN A 298 -8.35 -2.33 -8.09
CA ASN A 298 -9.03 -1.92 -9.33
C ASN A 298 -8.19 -0.93 -10.14
N ALA A 299 -7.52 0.02 -9.47
CA ALA A 299 -6.63 0.97 -10.12
C ALA A 299 -5.44 0.25 -10.76
N ILE A 300 -4.83 -0.71 -10.04
CA ILE A 300 -3.75 -1.54 -10.56
C ILE A 300 -4.22 -2.29 -11.81
N SER A 301 -5.33 -3.01 -11.71
CA SER A 301 -5.79 -3.94 -12.75
C SER A 301 -6.35 -3.26 -14.00
N HIS A 302 -6.85 -2.03 -13.90
CA HIS A 302 -7.38 -1.28 -15.05
C HIS A 302 -6.36 -0.29 -15.61
N ASP A 303 -5.70 0.49 -14.76
CA ASP A 303 -4.90 1.62 -15.23
C ASP A 303 -3.41 1.29 -15.37
N ILE A 304 -2.87 0.34 -14.60
CA ILE A 304 -1.42 0.20 -14.42
C ILE A 304 -0.85 -1.08 -15.05
N ALA A 305 -1.38 -2.25 -14.69
CA ALA A 305 -0.85 -3.54 -15.12
C ALA A 305 -1.94 -4.62 -15.23
N SER A 306 -2.09 -5.15 -16.44
CA SER A 306 -3.09 -6.18 -16.79
C SER A 306 -2.63 -6.97 -18.02
N HIS A 307 -1.38 -7.42 -18.01
CA HIS A 307 -0.79 -8.26 -19.07
C HIS A 307 -0.95 -7.67 -20.48
N GLY A 308 -0.72 -6.36 -20.62
CA GLY A 308 -0.82 -5.61 -21.87
C GLY A 308 -2.19 -4.96 -22.13
N GLN A 309 -3.15 -5.11 -21.22
CA GLN A 309 -4.50 -4.55 -21.35
C GLN A 309 -4.75 -3.31 -20.49
N ALA A 310 -3.83 -2.97 -19.58
CA ALA A 310 -4.00 -1.78 -18.75
C ALA A 310 -3.75 -0.49 -19.55
N VAL A 311 -4.35 0.63 -19.10
CA VAL A 311 -4.20 1.94 -19.76
C VAL A 311 -2.73 2.30 -19.98
N ALA A 312 -1.89 2.18 -18.96
CA ALA A 312 -0.47 2.48 -19.05
C ALA A 312 0.26 1.57 -20.05
N GLU A 313 -0.01 0.26 -20.03
CA GLU A 313 0.62 -0.71 -20.93
C GLU A 313 0.24 -0.46 -22.40
N ILE A 314 -1.02 -0.14 -22.68
CA ILE A 314 -1.51 0.19 -24.03
C ILE A 314 -0.86 1.48 -24.54
N MET A 315 -0.72 2.49 -23.67
CA MET A 315 -0.06 3.75 -24.03
C MET A 315 1.41 3.52 -24.39
N ASP A 316 2.11 2.76 -23.56
CA ASP A 316 3.52 2.42 -23.75
C ASP A 316 3.75 1.59 -25.02
N ALA A 317 2.88 0.60 -25.30
CA ALA A 317 2.95 -0.19 -26.53
C ALA A 317 2.78 0.67 -27.80
N ARG A 318 1.95 1.73 -27.73
CA ARG A 318 1.75 2.67 -28.84
C ARG A 318 2.92 3.65 -29.00
N LEU A 319 3.50 4.11 -27.89
CA LEU A 319 4.59 5.11 -27.88
C LEU A 319 5.98 4.49 -28.04
N GLY A 320 6.12 3.17 -27.81
CA GLY A 320 7.40 2.49 -27.82
C GLY A 320 8.29 2.87 -26.62
N SER A 321 7.70 3.24 -25.48
CA SER A 321 8.41 3.59 -24.24
C SER A 321 7.85 2.83 -23.03
N THR A 322 8.41 3.06 -21.83
CA THR A 322 7.89 2.53 -20.55
C THR A 322 7.40 3.65 -19.63
N ASP A 323 7.28 4.87 -20.15
CA ASP A 323 7.08 6.06 -19.34
C ASP A 323 5.71 6.09 -18.67
N ALA A 324 4.66 5.60 -19.34
CA ALA A 324 3.33 5.56 -18.76
C ALA A 324 3.28 4.57 -17.60
N GLN A 325 3.85 3.37 -17.76
CA GLN A 325 3.94 2.40 -16.69
C GLN A 325 4.80 2.91 -15.53
N ASP A 326 5.98 3.48 -15.80
CA ASP A 326 6.87 3.98 -14.75
C ASP A 326 6.21 5.12 -13.95
N ALA A 327 5.55 6.06 -14.64
CA ALA A 327 4.79 7.12 -14.00
C ALA A 327 3.63 6.57 -13.17
N CYS A 328 2.84 5.65 -13.70
CA CYS A 328 1.72 5.05 -12.97
C CYS A 328 2.17 4.26 -11.75
N LYS A 329 3.24 3.46 -11.85
CA LYS A 329 3.80 2.71 -10.72
C LYS A 329 4.36 3.64 -9.65
N LEU A 330 5.06 4.71 -10.04
CA LEU A 330 5.53 5.73 -9.10
C LEU A 330 4.37 6.42 -8.36
N LEU A 331 3.33 6.81 -9.10
CA LEU A 331 2.12 7.43 -8.55
C LEU A 331 1.35 6.46 -7.64
N LEU A 332 1.30 5.17 -7.98
CA LEU A 332 0.72 4.14 -7.15
C LEU A 332 1.42 4.06 -5.80
N VAL A 333 2.76 3.97 -5.79
CA VAL A 333 3.53 3.94 -4.54
C VAL A 333 3.28 5.19 -3.70
N ALA A 334 3.17 6.36 -4.34
CA ALA A 334 2.80 7.62 -3.68
C ALA A 334 1.35 7.69 -3.18
N SER A 335 0.52 6.71 -3.53
CA SER A 335 -0.90 6.60 -3.17
C SER A 335 -1.19 5.47 -2.18
N LEU A 336 -0.19 4.68 -1.80
CA LEU A 336 -0.37 3.50 -0.92
C LEU A 336 -0.79 3.85 0.51
N ALA A 337 -0.65 5.09 0.95
CA ALA A 337 -1.04 5.47 2.30
C ALA A 337 -2.56 5.33 2.51
N SER A 338 -2.98 4.72 3.62
CA SER A 338 -4.38 4.44 3.93
C SER A 338 -4.86 5.04 5.25
N VAL A 339 -4.02 5.84 5.91
CA VAL A 339 -4.36 6.55 7.16
C VAL A 339 -5.14 7.84 6.86
N PRO A 340 -5.99 8.33 7.79
CA PRO A 340 -6.62 9.64 7.66
C PRO A 340 -5.58 10.75 7.46
N ASP A 341 -5.92 11.74 6.63
CA ASP A 341 -5.06 12.90 6.31
C ASP A 341 -3.65 12.55 5.79
N ALA A 342 -3.48 11.36 5.22
CA ALA A 342 -2.22 10.95 4.61
C ALA A 342 -1.80 11.87 3.46
N VAL A 343 -0.49 12.07 3.33
CA VAL A 343 0.10 12.77 2.18
C VAL A 343 0.07 11.85 0.95
N LEU A 344 -0.91 12.08 0.07
CA LEU A 344 -1.08 11.32 -1.16
C LEU A 344 -0.55 12.09 -2.38
N GLY A 345 0.04 11.33 -3.31
CA GLY A 345 0.34 11.80 -4.65
C GLY A 345 1.61 12.61 -4.83
N LEU A 346 1.92 12.88 -6.10
CA LEU A 346 3.10 13.62 -6.51
C LEU A 346 2.70 14.75 -7.46
N SER A 347 3.35 15.90 -7.30
CA SER A 347 3.30 16.96 -8.30
C SER A 347 4.02 16.52 -9.58
N LEU A 348 3.69 17.16 -10.70
CA LEU A 348 4.36 16.88 -11.98
C LEU A 348 5.89 17.05 -11.87
N SER A 349 6.35 18.04 -11.11
CA SER A 349 7.79 18.27 -10.89
C SER A 349 8.44 17.11 -10.12
N GLU A 350 7.77 16.58 -9.09
CA GLU A 350 8.26 15.41 -8.35
C GLU A 350 8.31 14.16 -9.24
N VAL A 351 7.26 13.88 -10.02
CA VAL A 351 7.23 12.75 -10.96
C VAL A 351 8.38 12.83 -11.95
N THR A 352 8.54 13.98 -12.60
CA THR A 352 9.62 14.19 -13.57
C THR A 352 11.01 14.08 -12.95
N SER A 353 11.18 14.62 -11.74
CA SER A 353 12.44 14.51 -11.00
C SER A 353 12.78 13.06 -10.64
N PHE A 354 11.80 12.26 -10.21
CA PHE A 354 12.01 10.87 -9.79
C PHE A 354 12.11 9.87 -10.96
N LEU A 355 11.64 10.24 -12.15
CA LEU A 355 11.83 9.46 -13.38
C LEU A 355 13.09 9.89 -14.16
N CYS A 356 13.75 10.98 -13.74
CA CYS A 356 14.99 11.43 -14.37
C CYS A 356 16.09 10.39 -14.18
N THR A 357 16.54 9.82 -15.29
CA THR A 357 17.59 8.80 -15.34
C THR A 357 18.55 9.10 -16.49
N PRO A 358 19.83 8.72 -16.38
CA PRO A 358 20.80 8.93 -17.46
C PRO A 358 20.33 8.29 -18.76
N GLY A 359 20.31 9.08 -19.85
CA GLY A 359 19.92 8.61 -21.19
C GLY A 359 18.42 8.54 -21.46
N ARG A 360 17.55 8.87 -20.49
CA ARG A 360 16.10 8.92 -20.70
C ARG A 360 15.66 10.29 -21.21
N ASP A 361 14.83 10.31 -22.26
CA ASP A 361 14.20 11.53 -22.75
C ASP A 361 12.97 11.88 -21.92
N LEU A 362 12.99 13.05 -21.27
CA LEU A 362 11.90 13.54 -20.42
C LEU A 362 10.96 14.51 -21.15
N SER A 363 11.22 14.85 -22.41
CA SER A 363 10.47 15.86 -23.15
C SER A 363 8.99 15.51 -23.32
N MET A 364 8.69 14.23 -23.60
CA MET A 364 7.34 13.70 -23.80
C MET A 364 6.60 13.44 -22.47
N LEU A 365 7.33 13.29 -21.36
CA LEU A 365 6.76 12.82 -20.09
C LEU A 365 5.63 13.72 -19.59
N ARG A 366 5.82 15.04 -19.62
CA ARG A 366 4.86 15.98 -19.05
C ARG A 366 3.63 16.20 -19.93
N LYS A 367 3.82 16.34 -21.25
CA LYS A 367 2.75 16.73 -22.18
C LYS A 367 2.01 15.53 -22.75
N ASP A 368 2.74 14.50 -23.16
CA ASP A 368 2.16 13.40 -23.92
C ASP A 368 1.77 12.25 -23.01
N ILE A 369 2.58 11.95 -21.98
CA ILE A 369 2.31 10.84 -21.07
C ILE A 369 1.38 11.25 -19.92
N LEU A 370 1.77 12.21 -19.08
CA LEU A 370 1.00 12.56 -17.88
C LEU A 370 -0.36 13.20 -18.18
N ALA A 371 -0.47 14.01 -19.23
CA ALA A 371 -1.75 14.62 -19.60
C ALA A 371 -2.73 13.58 -20.17
N GLU A 372 -2.23 12.63 -20.98
CA GLU A 372 -3.06 11.57 -21.53
C GLU A 372 -3.46 10.56 -20.46
N LEU A 373 -2.56 10.20 -19.53
CA LEU A 373 -2.89 9.40 -18.35
C LEU A 373 -4.00 10.04 -17.53
N ASN A 374 -3.92 11.35 -17.27
CA ASN A 374 -4.95 12.08 -16.52
C ASN A 374 -6.32 12.08 -17.22
N THR A 375 -6.37 11.80 -18.52
CA THR A 375 -7.61 11.73 -19.30
C THR A 375 -8.13 10.30 -19.45
N ARG A 376 -7.24 9.32 -19.63
CA ARG A 376 -7.58 7.92 -19.92
C ARG A 376 -7.73 7.05 -18.68
N ALA A 377 -6.89 7.27 -17.67
CA ALA A 377 -6.91 6.46 -16.46
C ALA A 377 -8.22 6.71 -15.71
N TRP A 378 -8.80 5.63 -15.17
CA TRP A 378 -10.08 5.69 -14.49
C TRP A 378 -9.95 6.11 -13.03
N TYR A 379 -8.87 5.70 -12.39
CA TYR A 379 -8.66 5.81 -10.96
C TYR A 379 -7.61 6.84 -10.59
N LEU A 380 -7.05 7.56 -11.57
CA LEU A 380 -6.13 8.66 -11.36
C LEU A 380 -6.90 9.96 -11.09
N HIS A 381 -6.51 10.68 -10.03
CA HIS A 381 -7.09 11.94 -9.59
C HIS A 381 -6.01 13.00 -9.38
N ALA A 382 -6.40 14.27 -9.48
CA ALA A 382 -5.60 15.41 -9.05
C ALA A 382 -6.19 16.00 -7.75
N ASN A 383 -5.34 16.36 -6.79
CA ASN A 383 -5.77 17.07 -5.59
C ASN A 383 -5.83 18.60 -5.85
N ARG A 384 -6.23 19.39 -4.85
CA ARG A 384 -6.33 20.86 -4.98
C ARG A 384 -4.98 21.52 -5.32
N ASP A 385 -3.87 20.90 -4.92
CA ASP A 385 -2.51 21.38 -5.18
C ASP A 385 -1.94 20.85 -6.52
N GLY A 386 -2.75 20.14 -7.31
CA GLY A 386 -2.33 19.57 -8.59
C GLY A 386 -1.44 18.33 -8.49
N LYS A 387 -1.36 17.69 -7.32
CA LYS A 387 -0.69 16.39 -7.16
C LYS A 387 -1.57 15.27 -7.68
N LEU A 388 -0.97 14.37 -8.46
CA LEU A 388 -1.61 13.19 -9.03
C LEU A 388 -1.49 12.00 -8.09
N TYR A 389 -2.56 11.21 -7.98
CA TYR A 389 -2.63 10.03 -7.11
C TYR A 389 -3.78 9.10 -7.50
N PHE A 390 -3.67 7.83 -7.14
CA PHE A 390 -4.70 6.83 -7.36
C PHE A 390 -5.66 6.75 -6.18
N LYS A 391 -6.94 6.48 -6.49
CA LYS A 391 -8.01 6.23 -5.52
C LYS A 391 -8.83 5.01 -5.94
N ASN A 392 -9.62 4.49 -5.01
CA ASN A 392 -10.52 3.36 -5.25
C ASN A 392 -11.84 3.71 -5.97
N VAL A 393 -12.01 4.98 -6.39
CA VAL A 393 -13.22 5.47 -7.07
C VAL A 393 -12.84 6.01 -8.44
N GLN A 394 -13.67 5.71 -9.44
CA GLN A 394 -13.53 6.26 -10.79
C GLN A 394 -13.62 7.79 -10.78
N ASN A 395 -12.80 8.46 -11.57
CA ASN A 395 -12.86 9.90 -11.78
C ASN A 395 -14.10 10.29 -12.62
N LEU A 396 -14.40 11.59 -12.67
CA LEU A 396 -15.60 12.10 -13.34
C LEU A 396 -15.62 11.74 -14.83
N VAL A 397 -14.47 11.80 -15.50
CA VAL A 397 -14.35 11.48 -16.92
C VAL A 397 -14.68 10.01 -17.17
N ALA A 398 -14.10 9.10 -16.40
CA ALA A 398 -14.38 7.68 -16.47
C ALA A 398 -15.82 7.35 -16.10
N LYS A 399 -16.39 8.03 -15.10
CA LYS A 399 -17.81 7.85 -14.73
C LYS A 399 -18.74 8.33 -15.83
N LEU A 400 -18.44 9.46 -16.47
CA LEU A 400 -19.19 9.96 -17.63
C LEU A 400 -19.08 9.00 -18.82
N LYS A 401 -17.88 8.49 -19.11
CA LYS A 401 -17.65 7.51 -20.17
C LYS A 401 -18.39 6.20 -19.92
N THR A 402 -18.25 5.64 -18.71
CA THR A 402 -18.98 4.43 -18.27
C THR A 402 -20.49 4.66 -18.35
N THR A 403 -20.97 5.83 -17.94
CA THR A 403 -22.40 6.19 -18.02
C THR A 403 -22.85 6.30 -19.47
N ALA A 404 -22.08 6.96 -20.35
CA ALA A 404 -22.36 7.08 -21.77
C ALA A 404 -22.35 5.71 -22.47
N GLU A 405 -21.38 4.85 -22.18
CA GLU A 405 -21.31 3.47 -22.69
C GLU A 405 -22.45 2.61 -22.13
N SER A 406 -22.94 2.90 -20.92
CA SER A 406 -24.10 2.21 -20.33
C SER A 406 -25.45 2.67 -20.91
N TYR A 407 -25.52 3.82 -21.59
CA TYR A 407 -26.67 4.17 -22.42
C TYR A 407 -26.65 3.32 -23.69
N HIS A 408 -27.13 2.08 -23.54
CA HIS A 408 -27.18 1.07 -24.59
C HIS A 408 -27.98 1.52 -25.82
N ARG A 409 -27.52 1.07 -27.00
CA ARG A 409 -28.17 1.18 -28.31
C ARG A 409 -29.70 0.98 -28.28
N GLU A 410 -30.21 0.09 -27.43
CA GLU A 410 -31.66 -0.13 -27.27
C GLU A 410 -32.41 1.07 -26.67
N SER A 411 -31.81 1.79 -25.72
CA SER A 411 -32.37 3.02 -25.15
C SER A 411 -32.31 4.16 -26.17
N SER A 412 -31.19 4.29 -26.89
CA SER A 412 -31.04 5.25 -27.99
C SER A 412 -32.06 4.98 -29.12
N LEU A 413 -32.28 3.71 -29.47
CA LEU A 413 -33.30 3.29 -30.44
C LEU A 413 -34.71 3.66 -29.99
N LYS A 414 -35.06 3.44 -28.72
CA LYS A 414 -36.38 3.81 -28.17
C LYS A 414 -36.62 5.32 -28.21
N GLU A 415 -35.63 6.12 -27.85
CA GLU A 415 -35.75 7.59 -27.90
C GLU A 415 -35.81 8.09 -29.35
N LEU A 416 -35.04 7.47 -30.26
CA LEU A 416 -35.09 7.76 -31.69
C LEU A 416 -36.46 7.41 -32.30
N GLN A 417 -37.03 6.24 -31.96
CA GLN A 417 -38.37 5.85 -32.37
C GLN A 417 -39.42 6.89 -31.94
N LYS A 418 -39.33 7.36 -30.69
CA LYS A 418 -40.22 8.38 -30.14
C LYS A 418 -40.05 9.74 -30.80
N PHE A 419 -38.82 10.14 -31.11
CA PHE A 419 -38.54 11.41 -31.81
C PHE A 419 -39.07 11.39 -33.24
N LEU A 420 -38.71 10.37 -34.01
CA LEU A 420 -39.15 10.21 -35.40
C LEU A 420 -40.67 10.03 -35.47
N GLY A 421 -41.29 9.30 -34.53
CA GLY A 421 -42.75 9.15 -34.47
C GLY A 421 -43.48 10.47 -34.27
N LYS A 422 -42.88 11.42 -33.54
CA LYS A 422 -43.39 12.79 -33.42
C LYS A 422 -43.12 13.62 -34.67
N ALA A 423 -41.92 13.51 -35.25
CA ALA A 423 -41.52 14.30 -36.42
C ALA A 423 -42.33 13.95 -37.67
N PHE A 424 -42.65 12.66 -37.85
CA PHE A 424 -43.47 12.14 -38.95
C PHE A 424 -44.92 11.90 -38.54
N ALA A 425 -45.40 12.53 -37.46
CA ALA A 425 -46.81 12.46 -37.11
C ALA A 425 -47.66 13.17 -38.19
N PRO A 426 -48.66 12.50 -38.79
CA PRO A 426 -49.43 13.08 -39.88
C PRO A 426 -50.37 14.19 -39.38
N SER A 427 -50.28 15.37 -39.99
CA SER A 427 -51.11 16.54 -39.64
C SER A 427 -52.40 16.60 -40.47
N LEU A 428 -52.29 16.77 -41.79
CA LEU A 428 -53.42 16.85 -42.73
C LEU A 428 -54.05 15.49 -43.04
N LYS A 429 -53.26 14.41 -42.91
CA LYS A 429 -53.67 13.01 -43.14
C LYS A 429 -54.12 12.66 -44.57
N ASP A 430 -53.76 13.47 -45.56
CA ASP A 430 -54.07 13.20 -46.98
C ASP A 430 -53.13 12.16 -47.61
N CYS A 431 -51.87 12.10 -47.17
CA CYS A 431 -50.83 11.22 -47.72
C CYS A 431 -50.75 9.87 -46.98
N TYR A 432 -50.69 9.91 -45.64
CA TYR A 432 -50.74 8.75 -44.76
C TYR A 432 -51.46 9.10 -43.47
N GLN A 433 -52.06 8.09 -42.83
CA GLN A 433 -52.83 8.24 -41.60
C GLN A 433 -52.12 7.65 -40.39
N ASP A 434 -51.26 6.66 -40.60
CA ASP A 434 -50.52 5.97 -39.54
C ASP A 434 -49.01 6.03 -39.82
N VAL A 435 -48.20 6.07 -38.77
CA VAL A 435 -46.73 6.04 -38.86
C VAL A 435 -46.18 4.95 -37.94
N LEU A 436 -45.33 4.08 -38.48
CA LEU A 436 -44.59 3.07 -37.74
C LEU A 436 -43.10 3.34 -37.92
N VAL A 437 -42.38 3.47 -36.81
CA VAL A 437 -40.96 3.85 -36.82
C VAL A 437 -40.12 2.69 -36.35
N LEU A 438 -39.23 2.24 -37.22
CA LEU A 438 -38.34 1.10 -37.02
C LEU A 438 -39.09 -0.11 -36.42
N PRO A 439 -40.24 -0.52 -37.00
CA PRO A 439 -40.98 -1.66 -36.47
C PRO A 439 -40.28 -2.98 -36.83
N PRO A 440 -40.41 -4.02 -36.00
CA PRO A 440 -40.24 -5.41 -36.44
C PRO A 440 -41.17 -5.71 -37.62
N ILE A 441 -40.71 -6.50 -38.59
CA ILE A 441 -41.46 -6.77 -39.84
C ILE A 441 -42.78 -7.51 -39.56
N ASP A 442 -42.79 -8.37 -38.56
CA ASP A 442 -43.94 -9.14 -38.09
C ASP A 442 -45.00 -8.28 -37.36
N GLU A 443 -44.64 -7.07 -36.91
CA GLU A 443 -45.57 -6.12 -36.29
C GLU A 443 -46.20 -5.14 -37.31
N ILE A 444 -45.84 -5.21 -38.59
CA ILE A 444 -46.38 -4.31 -39.61
C ILE A 444 -47.76 -4.80 -40.08
N GLU A 445 -48.82 -4.17 -39.55
CA GLU A 445 -50.19 -4.42 -39.96
C GLU A 445 -50.70 -3.37 -40.96
N ILE A 446 -51.15 -3.82 -42.13
CA ILE A 446 -51.70 -2.95 -43.19
C ILE A 446 -53.21 -3.14 -43.28
N THR A 447 -53.95 -2.03 -43.22
CA THR A 447 -55.41 -2.02 -43.30
C THR A 447 -55.90 -1.48 -44.64
N PRO A 448 -57.07 -1.92 -45.16
CA PRO A 448 -57.56 -1.50 -46.47
C PRO A 448 -57.96 -0.02 -46.56
N ASN A 449 -58.26 0.60 -45.41
CA ASN A 449 -58.84 1.94 -45.31
C ASN A 449 -57.85 3.03 -44.90
N ARG A 450 -56.59 2.68 -44.62
CA ARG A 450 -55.55 3.63 -44.22
C ARG A 450 -54.27 3.37 -44.98
N VAL A 451 -53.48 4.41 -45.15
CA VAL A 451 -52.12 4.37 -45.70
C VAL A 451 -51.15 4.55 -44.54
N SER A 452 -50.20 3.61 -44.41
CA SER A 452 -49.20 3.61 -43.33
C SER A 452 -47.82 3.99 -43.85
N LEU A 453 -47.15 4.94 -43.18
CA LEU A 453 -45.76 5.28 -43.42
C LEU A 453 -44.86 4.45 -42.50
N ILE A 454 -43.95 3.67 -43.10
CA ILE A 454 -42.93 2.89 -42.40
C ILE A 454 -41.59 3.60 -42.54
N VAL A 455 -41.07 4.11 -41.42
CA VAL A 455 -39.70 4.65 -41.34
C VAL A 455 -38.77 3.48 -41.00
N CYS A 456 -37.89 3.11 -41.92
CA CYS A 456 -37.07 1.90 -41.84
C CYS A 456 -35.57 2.20 -41.82
N GLU A 457 -34.77 1.22 -41.39
CA GLU A 457 -33.31 1.35 -41.36
C GLU A 457 -32.72 1.51 -42.78
N PRO A 458 -31.63 2.29 -42.93
CA PRO A 458 -30.92 2.41 -44.20
C PRO A 458 -30.23 1.09 -44.58
N SER A 459 -30.45 0.63 -45.81
CA SER A 459 -29.79 -0.56 -46.35
C SER A 459 -28.36 -0.26 -46.82
N LEU A 460 -27.44 -1.20 -46.58
CA LEU A 460 -26.03 -1.17 -46.99
C LEU A 460 -25.85 -0.98 -48.52
N GLY A 461 -26.82 -1.41 -49.33
CA GLY A 461 -26.75 -1.39 -50.81
C GLY A 461 -27.51 -0.25 -51.49
N GLY A 462 -28.14 0.65 -50.75
CA GLY A 462 -29.12 1.60 -51.28
C GLY A 462 -30.47 0.96 -51.61
N GLY A 463 -31.58 1.66 -51.36
CA GLY A 463 -32.94 1.12 -51.44
C GLY A 463 -33.40 0.43 -50.15
N LEU A 464 -34.52 -0.30 -50.23
CA LEU A 464 -35.09 -1.01 -49.08
C LEU A 464 -34.33 -2.31 -48.78
N HIS A 465 -34.36 -2.74 -47.51
CA HIS A 465 -33.82 -4.03 -47.11
C HIS A 465 -34.54 -5.18 -47.83
N ALA A 466 -33.84 -6.27 -48.15
CA ALA A 466 -34.39 -7.39 -48.92
C ALA A 466 -35.64 -8.01 -48.27
N ASP A 467 -35.69 -8.05 -46.94
CA ASP A 467 -36.85 -8.60 -46.21
C ASP A 467 -38.07 -7.68 -46.27
N LEU A 468 -37.87 -6.36 -46.28
CA LEU A 468 -38.97 -5.40 -46.47
C LEU A 468 -39.51 -5.41 -47.90
N LEU A 469 -38.64 -5.68 -48.89
CA LEU A 469 -39.06 -5.86 -50.27
C LEU A 469 -39.91 -7.12 -50.44
N ARG A 470 -39.49 -8.25 -49.86
CA ARG A 470 -40.30 -9.49 -49.85
C ARG A 470 -41.64 -9.28 -49.15
N PHE A 471 -41.63 -8.63 -47.99
CA PHE A 471 -42.85 -8.27 -47.29
C PHE A 471 -43.79 -7.45 -48.19
N TYR A 472 -43.27 -6.44 -48.89
CA TYR A 472 -44.06 -5.63 -49.81
C TYR A 472 -44.67 -6.43 -50.98
N GLU A 473 -43.91 -7.35 -51.57
CA GLU A 473 -44.38 -8.21 -52.67
C GLU A 473 -45.52 -9.16 -52.23
N ASP A 474 -45.52 -9.57 -50.96
CA ASP A 474 -46.52 -10.45 -50.37
C ASP A 474 -47.76 -9.70 -49.83
N LEU A 475 -47.80 -8.36 -49.90
CA LEU A 475 -48.93 -7.57 -49.40
C LEU A 475 -50.18 -7.69 -50.26
N THR A 476 -51.32 -7.93 -49.60
CA THR A 476 -52.66 -7.86 -50.22
C THR A 476 -53.01 -6.46 -50.72
N TYR A 477 -52.48 -5.40 -50.08
CA TYR A 477 -52.77 -4.00 -50.37
C TYR A 477 -51.50 -3.16 -50.58
N PRO A 478 -50.76 -3.36 -51.69
CA PRO A 478 -49.47 -2.71 -51.91
C PRO A 478 -49.57 -1.19 -52.07
N ASN A 479 -50.75 -0.66 -52.41
CA ASN A 479 -51.00 0.78 -52.53
C ASN A 479 -51.31 1.48 -51.19
N ARG A 480 -51.22 0.76 -50.06
CA ARG A 480 -51.55 1.27 -48.72
C ARG A 480 -50.33 1.43 -47.81
N ILE A 481 -49.13 1.38 -48.38
CA ILE A 481 -47.87 1.46 -47.62
C ILE A 481 -46.89 2.40 -48.30
N LEU A 482 -46.16 3.16 -47.50
CA LEU A 482 -45.06 4.03 -47.93
C LEU A 482 -43.84 3.68 -47.11
N PHE A 483 -42.67 3.58 -47.73
CA PHE A 483 -41.41 3.41 -47.02
C PHE A 483 -40.56 4.66 -47.09
N LEU A 484 -40.00 5.05 -45.95
CA LEU A 484 -39.02 6.13 -45.84
C LEU A 484 -37.76 5.59 -45.18
N SER A 485 -36.62 5.82 -45.81
CA SER A 485 -35.32 5.39 -45.31
C SER A 485 -34.29 6.50 -45.46
N GLY A 486 -33.29 6.52 -44.58
CA GLY A 486 -32.20 7.50 -44.59
C GLY A 486 -31.07 7.12 -45.56
N THR A 487 -30.07 7.99 -45.65
CA THR A 487 -28.83 7.69 -46.36
C THR A 487 -27.92 6.80 -45.51
N HIS A 488 -27.09 5.99 -46.15
CA HIS A 488 -26.12 5.11 -45.49
C HIS A 488 -25.28 5.86 -44.43
N GLY A 489 -25.13 5.28 -43.24
CA GLY A 489 -24.31 5.83 -42.14
C GLY A 489 -25.01 6.84 -41.22
N SER A 490 -26.21 7.33 -41.56
CA SER A 490 -26.91 8.29 -40.68
C SER A 490 -27.39 7.66 -39.37
N LEU A 491 -27.77 6.38 -39.38
CA LEU A 491 -28.26 5.68 -38.20
C LEU A 491 -27.15 5.42 -37.17
N GLU A 492 -25.95 5.02 -37.61
CA GLU A 492 -24.80 4.82 -36.72
C GLU A 492 -24.27 6.13 -36.12
N SER A 493 -24.47 7.27 -36.78
CA SER A 493 -24.13 8.58 -36.21
C SER A 493 -25.12 9.08 -35.15
N LEU A 494 -26.32 8.47 -35.09
CA LEU A 494 -27.42 8.86 -34.20
C LEU A 494 -27.60 7.91 -33.01
N LEU A 495 -26.97 6.74 -33.04
CA LEU A 495 -26.99 5.71 -32.00
C LEU A 495 -25.65 5.68 -31.26
#